data_AF-A0A7J2M795-F1
#
_entry.id   AF-A0A7J2M795-F1
#
_cell.length_a   1.000
_cell.length_b   1.000
_cell.length_c   1.000
_cell.angle_alpha   90.00
_cell.angle_beta   90.00
_cell.angle_gamma   90.00
#
_symmetry.space_group_name_H-M   'P 1'
#
loop_
_entity.id
_entity.type
_entity.pdbx_description
1 polymer ?
#
loop_
_entity_poly.entity_id
_entity_poly.type
_entity_poly.pdbx_seq_one_letter_code
_entity_poly.pdbx_strand_id
1 'polypeptide(L)'
;MNVKLSFARFFRHCPHGHSRRTLLLAFTLTILGMPFTPAFSPPLVNHLLSEDTLTIDIDCTQTSGTITPYAEINCGPLPIHYVKDGADLTEQYRNLGISCVRTHDFYGPTDVSEIFPRWNADPSLASSYNFTRSDRCITGIINAGCEVFYRLGESASDDPALREPPENFSKWAEICKHIVMHYNDGWNNGYHYNISYWEIWNEPDLSGFWNSTADEYYRLYHITATTLKEYNESLKIGGPCTSSIDNENFTEGFLRYVKTHNLPLDFFSWHLYADTPHDFFTASQKVRTMLDSYGFTECENINTEWNINILTPQRDKDNARNAAFTACTLTVFQDAAIDHAFRYRGTQDNNWLERLLGFDLGLFAYDGTYKTPALSYLAMHYMARDSPIRLATPPMDASKGITYLAGIAEDKANITVLITNFESEDTTCTLTITNLPWNGSYRAVHYLIDDRHHLEITGNETSLSNYTATFMLKRNTVQFIRLTNATSIPDEGPPVAPIPFLLRLRILDPFTRMLGILLLMLIFG
;
A
#
# COMPACT_ATOMS: atom_id res chain seq x y z
N MET A 1 -5.73 -13.00 29.83
CA MET A 1 -6.83 -12.00 29.99
C MET A 1 -6.34 -10.74 29.29
N ASN A 2 -6.81 -10.30 28.12
CA ASN A 2 -8.05 -10.52 27.39
C ASN A 2 -7.80 -11.07 25.98
N VAL A 3 -8.00 -12.39 25.83
CA VAL A 3 -8.41 -13.04 24.57
C VAL A 3 -9.92 -13.29 24.73
N LYS A 4 -10.66 -12.19 24.92
CA LYS A 4 -12.11 -12.19 25.09
C LYS A 4 -12.64 -10.96 24.37
N LEU A 5 -12.65 -11.01 23.04
CA LEU A 5 -13.62 -10.34 22.16
C LEU A 5 -13.47 -10.82 20.69
N SER A 6 -13.00 -12.04 20.49
CA SER A 6 -13.11 -12.76 19.22
C SER A 6 -14.35 -13.67 19.27
N PHE A 7 -15.38 -13.35 18.49
CA PHE A 7 -16.38 -14.30 17.94
C PHE A 7 -17.04 -15.32 18.89
N ALA A 8 -17.32 -14.94 20.15
CA ALA A 8 -18.06 -15.79 21.11
C ALA A 8 -19.26 -15.12 21.79
N ARG A 9 -19.84 -14.08 21.17
CA ARG A 9 -21.13 -13.49 21.58
C ARG A 9 -22.25 -13.62 20.55
N PHE A 10 -22.05 -14.38 19.47
CA PHE A 10 -23.10 -14.67 18.50
C PHE A 10 -24.07 -15.79 18.93
N PHE A 11 -23.80 -16.47 20.06
CA PHE A 11 -24.75 -17.38 20.70
C PHE A 11 -24.62 -17.33 22.24
N ARG A 12 -25.26 -16.36 22.91
CA ARG A 12 -25.90 -16.53 24.24
C ARG A 12 -26.52 -15.21 24.74
N HIS A 13 -27.81 -15.30 25.07
CA HIS A 13 -28.65 -14.38 25.85
C HIS A 13 -29.35 -13.23 25.08
N CYS A 14 -30.40 -13.62 24.36
CA CYS A 14 -31.64 -12.83 24.36
C CYS A 14 -32.29 -12.87 25.76
N PRO A 15 -32.73 -11.74 26.33
CA PRO A 15 -33.84 -11.72 27.27
C PRO A 15 -35.16 -11.79 26.50
N HIS A 16 -36.10 -12.55 27.05
CA HIS A 16 -37.41 -12.85 26.49
C HIS A 16 -38.31 -11.63 26.24
N GLY A 17 -39.06 -11.67 25.12
CA GLY A 17 -40.28 -10.88 24.94
C GLY A 17 -40.72 -10.80 23.47
N HIS A 18 -41.59 -11.73 23.04
CA HIS A 18 -42.47 -11.71 21.83
C HIS A 18 -41.89 -11.20 20.49
N SER A 19 -41.77 -11.95 19.39
CA SER A 19 -42.58 -13.04 18.87
C SER A 19 -41.72 -13.92 17.95
N ARG A 20 -41.85 -15.24 18.08
CA ARG A 20 -41.24 -16.23 17.18
C ARG A 20 -42.20 -16.49 16.03
N ARG A 21 -41.83 -16.08 14.81
CA ARG A 21 -42.06 -16.72 13.50
C ARG A 21 -41.90 -15.67 12.41
N THR A 22 -41.27 -16.07 11.30
CA THR A 22 -41.09 -15.33 10.03
C THR A 22 -39.78 -14.54 9.89
N LEU A 23 -38.64 -15.24 9.72
CA LEU A 23 -37.60 -14.87 8.73
C LEU A 23 -36.48 -15.94 8.57
N LEU A 24 -36.80 -17.22 8.79
CA LEU A 24 -35.86 -18.33 8.59
C LEU A 24 -36.59 -19.48 7.85
N LEU A 25 -37.17 -19.14 6.70
CA LEU A 25 -37.83 -20.08 5.79
C LEU A 25 -38.10 -19.40 4.44
N ALA A 26 -37.04 -18.86 3.83
CA ALA A 26 -36.95 -18.57 2.41
C ALA A 26 -35.46 -18.61 2.07
N PHE A 27 -35.09 -19.32 1.01
CA PHE A 27 -33.72 -19.62 0.55
C PHE A 27 -33.01 -20.89 1.08
N THR A 28 -33.80 -21.90 1.44
CA THR A 28 -33.41 -23.30 1.22
C THR A 28 -34.48 -23.96 0.37
N LEU A 29 -34.24 -23.96 -0.95
CA LEU A 29 -34.76 -24.84 -2.02
C LEU A 29 -34.93 -24.05 -3.33
N THR A 30 -33.84 -23.85 -4.09
CA THR A 30 -33.84 -23.88 -5.57
C THR A 30 -32.41 -23.91 -6.13
N ILE A 31 -31.61 -24.91 -5.74
CA ILE A 31 -30.44 -25.33 -6.54
C ILE A 31 -30.43 -26.85 -6.56
N LEU A 32 -31.38 -27.42 -7.31
CA LEU A 32 -31.41 -28.82 -7.74
C LEU A 32 -32.42 -28.90 -8.88
N GLY A 33 -31.93 -28.72 -10.11
CA GLY A 33 -32.76 -28.80 -11.31
C GLY A 33 -32.39 -27.79 -12.39
N MET A 34 -31.14 -27.82 -12.87
CA MET A 34 -30.86 -27.40 -14.25
C MET A 34 -30.18 -28.57 -14.97
N PRO A 35 -30.70 -29.01 -16.12
CA PRO A 35 -30.11 -30.09 -16.88
C PRO A 35 -28.77 -29.63 -17.45
N PHE A 36 -27.73 -30.44 -17.22
CA PHE A 36 -26.48 -30.38 -17.97
C PHE A 36 -26.80 -30.56 -19.46
N THR A 37 -26.74 -29.49 -20.23
CA THR A 37 -26.56 -29.57 -21.68
C THR A 37 -25.06 -29.53 -21.96
N PRO A 38 -24.47 -30.52 -22.66
CA PRO A 38 -23.11 -30.42 -23.12
C PRO A 38 -23.10 -29.45 -24.30
N ALA A 39 -22.76 -28.19 -24.05
CA ALA A 39 -22.54 -27.24 -25.12
C ALA A 39 -21.17 -27.55 -25.77
N PHE A 40 -21.30 -28.20 -26.92
CA PHE A 40 -20.38 -28.29 -28.05
C PHE A 40 -19.14 -27.38 -28.00
N SER A 41 -17.99 -28.02 -28.24
CA SER A 41 -16.72 -27.39 -28.60
C SER A 41 -16.90 -26.35 -29.71
N PRO A 42 -16.32 -25.14 -29.59
CA PRO A 42 -16.16 -24.29 -30.76
C PRO A 42 -15.11 -24.92 -31.70
N PRO A 43 -15.21 -24.68 -33.02
CA PRO A 43 -14.20 -25.17 -33.94
C PRO A 43 -12.85 -24.56 -33.60
N LEU A 44 -11.81 -25.40 -33.66
CA LEU A 44 -10.40 -25.00 -33.71
C LEU A 44 -10.23 -23.98 -34.84
N VAL A 45 -10.28 -22.69 -34.49
CA VAL A 45 -9.67 -21.66 -35.30
C VAL A 45 -8.19 -21.75 -34.96
N ASN A 46 -7.40 -22.25 -35.91
CA ASN A 46 -5.97 -22.03 -35.92
C ASN A 46 -5.76 -20.52 -35.98
N HIS A 47 -5.70 -19.86 -34.83
CA HIS A 47 -4.94 -18.63 -34.72
C HIS A 47 -3.51 -19.05 -35.05
N LEU A 48 -3.07 -18.67 -36.25
CA LEU A 48 -1.65 -18.47 -36.50
C LEU A 48 -1.17 -17.57 -35.34
N LEU A 49 -0.50 -18.16 -34.37
CA LEU A 49 0.21 -17.43 -33.33
C LEU A 49 1.16 -16.50 -34.07
N SER A 50 0.85 -15.21 -34.18
CA SER A 50 1.96 -14.27 -34.15
C SER A 50 2.56 -14.48 -32.78
N GLU A 51 3.79 -15.00 -32.74
CA GLU A 51 4.57 -14.90 -31.50
C GLU A 51 4.77 -13.41 -31.27
N ASP A 52 3.85 -12.81 -30.51
CA ASP A 52 3.94 -11.41 -30.12
C ASP A 52 5.26 -11.28 -29.36
N THR A 53 6.24 -10.73 -30.05
CA THR A 53 7.58 -10.52 -29.53
C THR A 53 7.61 -9.13 -28.94
N LEU A 54 7.93 -9.04 -27.66
CA LEU A 54 8.16 -7.77 -26.98
C LEU A 54 9.60 -7.34 -27.23
N THR A 55 9.79 -6.20 -27.88
CA THR A 55 11.12 -5.59 -28.04
C THR A 55 11.26 -4.40 -27.10
N ILE A 56 12.33 -4.39 -26.30
CA ILE A 56 12.69 -3.29 -25.40
C ILE A 56 14.08 -2.80 -25.82
N ASP A 57 14.13 -1.62 -26.44
CA ASP A 57 15.37 -0.98 -26.87
C ASP A 57 15.67 0.20 -25.96
N ILE A 58 16.86 0.19 -25.34
CA ILE A 58 17.31 1.23 -24.39
C ILE A 58 18.62 1.84 -24.91
N ASP A 59 18.66 3.16 -24.95
CA ASP A 59 19.86 3.94 -25.24
C ASP A 59 20.35 4.60 -23.95
N CYS A 60 21.54 4.20 -23.47
CA CYS A 60 22.11 4.71 -22.22
C CYS A 60 22.46 6.21 -22.23
N THR A 61 22.36 6.88 -23.38
CA THR A 61 22.55 8.33 -23.50
C THR A 61 21.25 9.13 -23.34
N GLN A 62 20.09 8.45 -23.32
CA GLN A 62 18.78 9.08 -23.23
C GLN A 62 18.19 8.88 -21.83
N THR A 63 18.00 9.97 -21.11
CA THR A 63 17.48 9.97 -19.73
C THR A 63 16.12 10.66 -19.65
N SER A 64 15.24 10.20 -18.76
CA SER A 64 13.87 10.70 -18.61
C SER A 64 13.52 11.13 -17.17
N GLY A 65 14.52 11.41 -16.32
CA GLY A 65 14.32 11.91 -14.96
C GLY A 65 15.03 11.03 -13.92
N THR A 66 14.42 10.93 -12.74
CA THR A 66 14.90 10.11 -11.61
C THR A 66 13.90 9.00 -11.30
N ILE A 67 14.39 7.88 -10.79
CA ILE A 67 13.56 6.78 -10.31
C ILE A 67 13.16 7.06 -8.87
N THR A 68 11.86 7.16 -8.62
CA THR A 68 11.30 7.26 -7.27
C THR A 68 11.06 5.86 -6.72
N PRO A 69 11.55 5.50 -5.51
CA PRO A 69 11.36 4.15 -4.99
C PRO A 69 9.90 3.76 -4.70
N TYR A 70 9.05 4.76 -4.40
CA TYR A 70 7.70 4.58 -3.83
C TYR A 70 7.69 3.59 -2.66
N ALA A 71 8.61 3.84 -1.72
CA ALA A 71 8.90 2.97 -0.58
C ALA A 71 8.19 3.44 0.70
N GLU A 72 7.00 4.03 0.56
CA GLU A 72 6.13 4.41 1.66
C GLU A 72 5.21 3.24 2.08
N ILE A 73 4.94 3.11 3.37
CA ILE A 73 4.19 1.96 3.90
C ILE A 73 3.32 2.32 5.10
N ASN A 74 2.23 1.58 5.30
CA ASN A 74 1.46 1.62 6.53
C ASN A 74 2.05 0.65 7.57
N CYS A 75 2.07 1.10 8.82
CA CYS A 75 2.43 0.33 10.01
C CYS A 75 3.91 -0.08 10.12
N GLY A 76 4.32 -0.54 11.31
CA GLY A 76 5.68 -0.96 11.63
C GLY A 76 6.62 0.21 11.98
N PRO A 77 7.94 -0.03 12.11
CA PRO A 77 8.60 -1.34 12.04
C PRO A 77 8.31 -2.23 13.26
N LEU A 78 7.85 -1.65 14.37
CA LEU A 78 7.46 -2.43 15.54
C LEU A 78 6.11 -3.13 15.34
N PRO A 79 5.88 -4.29 15.98
CA PRO A 79 4.58 -4.95 15.95
C PRO A 79 3.46 -4.02 16.41
N ILE A 80 2.28 -4.21 15.83
CA ILE A 80 1.07 -3.53 16.28
C ILE A 80 0.66 -3.96 17.68
N HIS A 81 -0.20 -3.15 18.31
CA HIS A 81 -0.42 -3.21 19.75
C HIS A 81 -0.75 -4.60 20.32
N TYR A 82 -1.70 -5.31 19.71
CA TYR A 82 -2.18 -6.59 20.24
C TYR A 82 -1.33 -7.79 19.81
N VAL A 83 -0.41 -7.60 18.86
CA VAL A 83 0.50 -8.64 18.40
C VAL A 83 1.69 -8.70 19.34
N LYS A 84 1.52 -9.46 20.42
CA LYS A 84 2.59 -9.76 21.36
C LYS A 84 3.66 -10.61 20.67
N ASP A 85 4.92 -10.35 20.98
CA ASP A 85 6.09 -11.12 20.51
C ASP A 85 6.26 -11.18 18.98
N GLY A 86 5.62 -10.27 18.23
CA GLY A 86 5.91 -10.09 16.81
C GLY A 86 7.34 -9.58 16.62
N ALA A 87 7.92 -9.85 15.45
CA ALA A 87 9.26 -9.40 15.13
C ALA A 87 9.34 -7.86 15.03
N ASP A 88 10.46 -7.31 15.50
CA ASP A 88 10.88 -5.95 15.16
C ASP A 88 11.42 -5.95 13.73
N LEU A 89 10.77 -5.19 12.84
CA LEU A 89 11.08 -5.15 11.41
C LEU A 89 12.05 -4.02 11.03
N THR A 90 12.72 -3.40 12.00
CA THR A 90 13.60 -2.23 11.77
C THR A 90 14.68 -2.53 10.72
N GLU A 91 15.33 -3.69 10.81
CA GLU A 91 16.35 -4.09 9.83
C GLU A 91 15.73 -4.35 8.46
N GLN A 92 14.58 -5.03 8.42
CA GLN A 92 13.89 -5.33 7.19
C GLN A 92 13.43 -4.06 6.45
N TYR A 93 12.96 -3.06 7.19
CA TYR A 93 12.55 -1.76 6.63
C TYR A 93 13.76 -1.04 6.02
N ARG A 94 14.90 -1.03 6.71
CA ARG A 94 16.16 -0.48 6.16
C ARG A 94 16.61 -1.22 4.90
N ASN A 95 16.54 -2.55 4.92
CA ASN A 95 16.95 -3.38 3.79
C ASN A 95 16.08 -3.18 2.54
N LEU A 96 14.78 -2.94 2.72
CA LEU A 96 13.86 -2.58 1.64
C LEU A 96 13.92 -1.09 1.26
N GLY A 97 14.69 -0.27 1.99
CA GLY A 97 14.72 1.17 1.79
C GLY A 97 13.38 1.86 2.05
N ILE A 98 12.58 1.35 2.99
CA ILE A 98 11.34 2.01 3.41
C ILE A 98 11.67 3.42 3.89
N SER A 99 11.04 4.41 3.26
CA SER A 99 11.39 5.83 3.43
C SER A 99 10.43 6.56 4.36
N CYS A 100 9.16 6.16 4.39
CA CYS A 100 8.13 6.81 5.20
C CYS A 100 7.10 5.81 5.71
N VAL A 101 6.66 5.99 6.97
CA VAL A 101 5.62 5.16 7.59
C VAL A 101 4.40 6.01 7.95
N ARG A 102 3.25 5.62 7.41
CA ARG A 102 1.95 6.17 7.80
C ARG A 102 1.44 5.52 9.08
N THR A 103 1.01 6.34 10.04
CA THR A 103 0.67 5.93 11.41
C THR A 103 -0.74 5.33 11.58
N HIS A 104 -1.30 4.71 10.55
CA HIS A 104 -2.61 4.07 10.60
C HIS A 104 -2.52 2.62 11.10
N ASP A 105 -3.61 2.11 11.69
CA ASP A 105 -3.78 0.71 12.14
C ASP A 105 -2.66 0.12 13.02
N PHE A 106 -2.10 0.95 13.91
CA PHE A 106 -1.36 0.45 15.08
C PHE A 106 -2.31 -0.07 16.19
N TYR A 107 -3.62 0.18 16.03
CA TYR A 107 -4.73 -0.15 16.94
C TYR A 107 -4.52 0.39 18.34
N GLY A 108 -4.53 1.72 18.44
CA GLY A 108 -4.44 2.45 19.69
C GLY A 108 -3.20 3.34 19.86
N PRO A 109 -1.95 2.86 19.70
CA PRO A 109 -0.76 3.65 20.07
C PRO A 109 -0.70 5.05 19.46
N THR A 110 -1.23 5.25 18.26
CA THR A 110 -1.21 6.54 17.54
C THR A 110 -2.60 7.17 17.43
N ASP A 111 -3.60 6.57 18.09
CA ASP A 111 -4.98 7.03 18.08
C ASP A 111 -5.19 8.15 19.10
N VAL A 112 -6.02 9.13 18.74
CA VAL A 112 -6.23 10.33 19.57
C VAL A 112 -6.86 9.95 20.91
N SER A 113 -7.79 8.99 20.93
CA SER A 113 -8.45 8.51 22.13
C SER A 113 -7.51 7.83 23.14
N GLU A 114 -6.44 7.17 22.69
CA GLU A 114 -5.47 6.55 23.59
C GLU A 114 -4.46 7.56 24.14
N ILE A 115 -4.09 8.55 23.31
CA ILE A 115 -3.22 9.65 23.72
C ILE A 115 -3.95 10.61 24.66
N PHE A 116 -5.24 10.87 24.43
CA PHE A 116 -6.11 11.72 25.26
C PHE A 116 -7.33 10.94 25.80
N PRO A 117 -7.14 10.08 26.82
CA PRO A 117 -8.12 9.08 27.22
C PRO A 117 -9.33 9.60 27.98
N ARG A 118 -9.28 10.86 28.45
CA ARG A 118 -10.36 11.46 29.25
C ARG A 118 -10.88 12.69 28.54
N TRP A 119 -11.92 12.53 27.72
CA TRP A 119 -12.52 13.62 26.96
C TRP A 119 -12.86 14.85 27.81
N ASN A 120 -13.31 14.69 29.06
CA ASN A 120 -13.65 15.80 29.95
C ASN A 120 -12.43 16.51 30.59
N ALA A 121 -11.20 16.03 30.36
CA ALA A 121 -9.99 16.67 30.87
C ALA A 121 -9.68 17.98 30.11
N ASP A 122 -8.84 18.82 30.70
CA ASP A 122 -8.38 20.07 30.08
C ASP A 122 -7.26 19.77 29.06
N PRO A 123 -7.42 20.11 27.77
CA PRO A 123 -6.42 19.84 26.74
C PRO A 123 -5.14 20.67 26.90
N SER A 124 -5.14 21.75 27.69
CA SER A 124 -3.91 22.53 27.95
C SER A 124 -2.98 21.89 28.98
N LEU A 125 -3.48 20.91 29.75
CA LEU A 125 -2.71 20.25 30.81
C LEU A 125 -1.99 19.01 30.28
N ALA A 126 -0.65 19.00 30.39
CA ALA A 126 0.19 17.88 29.99
C ALA A 126 -0.23 16.54 30.65
N SER A 127 -0.72 16.59 31.90
CA SER A 127 -1.21 15.42 32.64
C SER A 127 -2.51 14.80 32.07
N SER A 128 -3.15 15.45 31.10
CA SER A 128 -4.32 14.91 30.39
C SER A 128 -3.93 13.91 29.30
N TYR A 129 -2.64 13.84 28.95
CA TYR A 129 -2.12 13.06 27.83
C TYR A 129 -1.29 11.87 28.29
N ASN A 130 -1.27 10.80 27.50
CA ASN A 130 -0.41 9.64 27.69
C ASN A 130 0.28 9.25 26.37
N PHE A 131 1.49 9.76 26.17
CA PHE A 131 2.29 9.48 24.97
C PHE A 131 3.13 8.20 25.06
N THR A 132 3.12 7.47 26.17
CA THR A 132 4.05 6.34 26.41
C THR A 132 4.08 5.31 25.26
N ARG A 133 2.91 4.97 24.71
CA ARG A 133 2.80 3.98 23.63
C ARG A 133 3.06 4.60 22.26
N SER A 134 2.59 5.83 22.05
CA SER A 134 2.79 6.57 20.81
C SER A 134 4.28 6.84 20.59
N ASP A 135 4.98 7.29 21.63
CA ASP A 135 6.43 7.54 21.65
C ASP A 135 7.23 6.34 21.19
N ARG A 136 6.88 5.15 21.71
CA ARG A 136 7.55 3.91 21.34
C ARG A 136 7.40 3.62 19.85
N CYS A 137 6.19 3.77 19.30
CA CYS A 137 5.92 3.51 17.89
C CYS A 137 6.62 4.53 16.98
N ILE A 138 6.46 5.83 17.26
CA ILE A 138 7.05 6.91 16.46
C ILE A 138 8.58 6.86 16.53
N THR A 139 9.15 6.67 17.72
CA THR A 139 10.61 6.50 17.87
C THR A 139 11.12 5.26 17.14
N GLY A 140 10.33 4.17 17.07
CA GLY A 140 10.66 3.00 16.26
C GLY A 140 10.77 3.32 14.77
N ILE A 141 9.85 4.11 14.24
CA ILE A 141 9.86 4.58 12.84
C ILE A 141 11.11 5.44 12.58
N ILE A 142 11.36 6.44 13.42
CA ILE A 142 12.54 7.32 13.30
C ILE A 142 13.84 6.52 13.40
N ASN A 143 13.91 5.56 14.33
CA ASN A 143 15.09 4.70 14.48
C ASN A 143 15.33 3.83 13.25
N ALA A 144 14.30 3.42 12.51
CA ALA A 144 14.47 2.72 11.23
C ALA A 144 15.02 3.64 10.12
N GLY A 145 15.09 4.95 10.35
CA GLY A 145 15.50 5.94 9.35
C GLY A 145 14.37 6.37 8.43
N CYS A 146 13.11 6.12 8.84
CA CYS A 146 11.93 6.49 8.07
C CYS A 146 11.37 7.83 8.56
N GLU A 147 10.83 8.60 7.61
CA GLU A 147 9.93 9.70 7.92
C GLU A 147 8.61 9.20 8.49
N VAL A 148 7.90 10.08 9.18
CA VAL A 148 6.58 9.79 9.75
C VAL A 148 5.53 10.57 8.98
N PHE A 149 4.53 9.86 8.47
CA PHE A 149 3.30 10.45 7.97
C PHE A 149 2.21 10.22 9.03
N TYR A 150 1.88 11.27 9.79
CA TYR A 150 1.04 11.10 10.98
C TYR A 150 -0.44 11.25 10.62
N ARG A 151 -1.22 10.20 10.85
CA ARG A 151 -2.68 10.23 10.76
C ARG A 151 -3.28 10.62 12.10
N LEU A 152 -3.97 11.75 12.17
CA LEU A 152 -4.71 12.23 13.34
C LEU A 152 -6.14 11.69 13.28
N GLY A 153 -6.46 10.74 14.16
CA GLY A 153 -7.79 10.11 14.17
C GLY A 153 -7.76 8.81 14.95
N GLU A 154 -8.67 7.92 14.59
CA GLU A 154 -8.84 6.61 15.23
C GLU A 154 -8.56 5.50 14.19
N SER A 155 -8.11 4.34 14.68
CA SER A 155 -8.06 3.11 13.88
C SER A 155 -9.45 2.48 13.77
N ALA A 156 -9.63 1.49 12.89
CA ALA A 156 -10.90 0.73 12.84
C ALA A 156 -11.23 0.15 14.22
N SER A 157 -12.49 0.29 14.67
CA SER A 157 -12.90 -0.13 16.01
C SER A 157 -14.33 -0.69 16.05
N ASP A 158 -14.53 -1.73 16.85
CA ASP A 158 -15.86 -2.24 17.17
C ASP A 158 -16.60 -1.37 18.20
N ASP A 159 -15.89 -0.48 18.90
CA ASP A 159 -16.48 0.55 19.75
C ASP A 159 -17.06 1.69 18.88
N PRO A 160 -18.40 1.84 18.81
CA PRO A 160 -19.01 2.91 18.03
C PRO A 160 -18.57 4.30 18.48
N ALA A 161 -18.26 4.49 19.76
CA ALA A 161 -17.87 5.80 20.28
C ALA A 161 -16.56 6.32 19.67
N LEU A 162 -15.70 5.43 19.17
CA LEU A 162 -14.46 5.79 18.48
C LEU A 162 -14.66 6.12 17.00
N ARG A 163 -15.86 5.88 16.46
CA ARG A 163 -16.24 6.18 15.06
C ARG A 163 -17.19 7.37 14.96
N GLU A 164 -17.68 7.88 16.10
CA GLU A 164 -18.49 9.08 16.14
C GLU A 164 -17.63 10.34 15.97
N PRO A 165 -18.16 11.39 15.32
CA PRO A 165 -17.51 12.69 15.32
C PRO A 165 -17.22 13.17 16.75
N PRO A 166 -16.08 13.84 17.01
CA PRO A 166 -15.83 14.44 18.31
C PRO A 166 -16.92 15.45 18.68
N GLU A 167 -17.43 15.40 19.91
CA GLU A 167 -18.51 16.30 20.37
C GLU A 167 -18.18 17.80 20.23
N ASN A 168 -16.89 18.13 20.25
CA ASN A 168 -16.37 19.49 20.11
C ASN A 168 -15.11 19.48 19.24
N PHE A 169 -15.26 19.89 17.98
CA PHE A 169 -14.17 19.92 17.01
C PHE A 169 -13.03 20.89 17.38
N SER A 170 -13.32 22.02 18.02
CA SER A 170 -12.26 22.95 18.48
C SER A 170 -11.42 22.33 19.58
N LYS A 171 -12.05 21.62 20.53
CA LYS A 171 -11.31 20.87 21.56
C LYS A 171 -10.47 19.76 20.94
N TRP A 172 -11.03 19.02 19.98
CA TRP A 172 -10.30 17.97 19.28
C TRP A 172 -9.09 18.54 18.51
N ALA A 173 -9.26 19.64 17.78
CA ALA A 173 -8.17 20.32 17.10
C ALA A 173 -7.07 20.80 18.06
N GLU A 174 -7.44 21.32 19.24
CA GLU A 174 -6.47 21.66 20.29
C GLU A 174 -5.72 20.42 20.80
N ILE A 175 -6.38 19.27 20.93
CA ILE A 175 -5.72 18.01 21.28
C ILE A 175 -4.71 17.62 20.21
N CYS A 176 -5.11 17.65 18.94
CA CYS A 176 -4.23 17.39 17.80
C CYS A 176 -3.01 18.33 17.78
N LYS A 177 -3.21 19.63 18.01
CA LYS A 177 -2.11 20.60 18.10
C LYS A 177 -1.10 20.22 19.18
N HIS A 178 -1.54 19.78 20.36
CA HIS A 178 -0.63 19.33 21.42
C HIS A 178 0.09 18.01 21.06
N ILE A 179 -0.51 17.14 20.25
CA ILE A 179 0.19 15.97 19.67
C ILE A 179 1.30 16.43 18.72
N VAL A 180 1.02 17.41 17.84
CA VAL A 180 2.05 17.99 16.96
C VAL A 180 3.18 18.62 17.79
N MET A 181 2.84 19.46 18.76
CA MET A 181 3.81 20.10 19.65
C MET A 181 4.62 19.09 20.47
N HIS A 182 4.03 17.95 20.84
CA HIS A 182 4.76 16.89 21.52
C HIS A 182 5.88 16.34 20.63
N TYR A 183 5.61 16.06 19.36
CA TYR A 183 6.62 15.47 18.47
C TYR A 183 7.56 16.45 17.80
N ASN A 184 7.17 17.73 17.66
CA ASN A 184 7.96 18.74 16.95
C ASN A 184 8.61 19.78 17.87
N ASP A 185 8.01 20.11 19.02
CA ASP A 185 8.44 21.23 19.86
C ASP A 185 8.90 20.81 21.27
N GLY A 186 8.91 19.51 21.58
CA GLY A 186 9.31 19.00 22.89
C GLY A 186 8.26 19.18 24.00
N TRP A 187 7.01 19.52 23.65
CA TRP A 187 5.94 19.70 24.65
C TRP A 187 5.68 18.40 25.44
N ASN A 188 5.39 18.51 26.74
CA ASN A 188 5.18 17.36 27.63
C ASN A 188 6.33 16.32 27.61
N ASN A 189 7.58 16.80 27.64
CA ASN A 189 8.80 15.97 27.54
C ASN A 189 8.89 15.18 26.22
N GLY A 190 8.42 15.79 25.13
CA GLY A 190 8.39 15.17 23.82
C GLY A 190 9.70 15.33 23.05
N TYR A 191 9.58 15.42 21.73
CA TYR A 191 10.65 15.31 20.75
C TYR A 191 10.70 16.50 19.79
N HIS A 192 11.73 16.48 18.94
CA HIS A 192 11.92 17.41 17.82
C HIS A 192 12.13 16.62 16.53
N TYR A 193 11.17 15.74 16.23
CA TYR A 193 11.23 14.84 15.07
C TYR A 193 10.93 15.54 13.75
N ASN A 194 10.41 16.77 13.77
CA ASN A 194 10.10 17.58 12.58
C ASN A 194 9.16 16.85 11.60
N ILE A 195 8.15 16.17 12.14
CA ILE A 195 7.11 15.50 11.38
C ILE A 195 6.38 16.55 10.54
N SER A 196 6.44 16.39 9.22
CA SER A 196 5.91 17.37 8.26
C SER A 196 4.46 17.08 7.86
N TYR A 197 4.09 15.81 7.70
CA TYR A 197 2.79 15.38 7.17
C TYR A 197 1.81 15.01 8.28
N TRP A 198 0.63 15.65 8.25
CA TRP A 198 -0.47 15.42 9.20
C TRP A 198 -1.79 15.25 8.45
N GLU A 199 -2.28 14.02 8.38
CA GLU A 199 -3.54 13.66 7.73
C GLU A 199 -4.69 13.66 8.73
N ILE A 200 -5.85 14.18 8.33
CA ILE A 200 -7.03 14.28 9.20
C ILE A 200 -7.98 13.11 8.92
N TRP A 201 -8.10 12.23 9.92
CA TRP A 201 -8.96 11.04 9.97
C TRP A 201 -8.53 9.89 9.04
N ASN A 202 -9.39 8.88 8.89
CA ASN A 202 -9.25 7.77 7.95
C ASN A 202 -10.63 7.36 7.41
N GLU A 203 -10.75 7.19 6.09
CA GLU A 203 -11.93 6.66 5.40
C GLU A 203 -13.28 7.16 5.95
N PRO A 204 -13.49 8.49 6.02
CA PRO A 204 -14.73 9.05 6.57
C PRO A 204 -15.97 8.71 5.74
N ASP A 205 -15.80 8.09 4.57
CA ASP A 205 -16.83 7.59 3.69
C ASP A 205 -17.34 6.18 4.06
N LEU A 206 -16.73 5.49 5.04
CA LEU A 206 -17.16 4.18 5.52
C LEU A 206 -17.70 4.23 6.95
N SER A 207 -18.84 3.57 7.20
CA SER A 207 -19.51 3.51 8.52
C SER A 207 -18.62 2.88 9.62
N GLY A 208 -17.68 2.02 9.21
CA GLY A 208 -16.68 1.40 10.07
C GLY A 208 -15.57 2.35 10.55
N PHE A 209 -15.50 3.58 10.06
CA PHE A 209 -14.52 4.59 10.48
C PHE A 209 -15.15 5.94 10.85
N TRP A 210 -16.28 6.31 10.26
CA TRP A 210 -16.97 7.55 10.53
C TRP A 210 -18.49 7.35 10.44
N ASN A 211 -19.18 7.59 11.55
CA ASN A 211 -20.62 7.39 11.64
C ASN A 211 -21.41 8.71 11.55
N SER A 212 -21.07 9.57 10.60
CA SER A 212 -21.78 10.83 10.38
C SER A 212 -21.73 11.28 8.91
N THR A 213 -22.18 12.50 8.63
CA THR A 213 -22.24 13.05 7.27
C THR A 213 -20.89 13.56 6.79
N ALA A 214 -20.75 13.72 5.48
CA ALA A 214 -19.61 14.41 4.88
C ALA A 214 -19.49 15.86 5.37
N ASP A 215 -20.60 16.57 5.57
CA ASP A 215 -20.59 17.94 6.09
C ASP A 215 -19.98 18.04 7.50
N GLU A 216 -20.26 17.07 8.38
CA GLU A 216 -19.62 17.02 9.70
C GLU A 216 -18.11 16.76 9.57
N TYR A 217 -17.69 15.90 8.64
CA TYR A 217 -16.27 15.68 8.37
C TYR A 217 -15.61 16.96 7.84
N TYR A 218 -16.25 17.70 6.92
CA TYR A 218 -15.73 18.96 6.42
C TYR A 218 -15.50 19.99 7.53
N ARG A 219 -16.43 20.05 8.51
CA ARG A 219 -16.32 20.92 9.67
C ARG A 219 -15.16 20.51 10.58
N LEU A 220 -14.95 19.21 10.80
CA LEU A 220 -13.80 18.69 11.53
C LEU A 220 -12.49 19.07 10.83
N TYR A 221 -12.40 18.84 9.51
CA TYR A 221 -11.25 19.20 8.68
C TYR A 221 -10.95 20.70 8.77
N HIS A 222 -11.96 21.55 8.53
CA HIS A 222 -11.83 23.01 8.58
C HIS A 222 -11.20 23.48 9.88
N ILE A 223 -11.81 23.11 11.01
CA ILE A 223 -11.37 23.59 12.33
C ILE A 223 -9.96 23.09 12.63
N THR A 224 -9.68 21.82 12.33
CA THR A 224 -8.37 21.22 12.61
C THR A 224 -7.28 21.80 11.74
N ALA A 225 -7.48 21.84 10.42
CA ALA A 225 -6.49 22.33 9.48
C ALA A 225 -6.16 23.82 9.72
N THR A 226 -7.17 24.64 10.03
CA THR A 226 -6.97 26.05 10.41
C THR A 226 -6.17 26.17 11.70
N THR A 227 -6.56 25.42 12.75
CA THR A 227 -5.86 25.46 14.06
C THR A 227 -4.39 25.05 13.93
N LEU A 228 -4.10 24.01 13.15
CA LEU A 228 -2.72 23.53 12.95
C LEU A 228 -1.89 24.51 12.13
N LYS A 229 -2.45 25.10 11.07
CA LYS A 229 -1.75 26.10 10.24
C LYS A 229 -1.53 27.43 10.96
N GLU A 230 -2.46 27.86 11.82
CA GLU A 230 -2.27 29.04 12.68
C GLU A 230 -1.14 28.83 13.70
N TYR A 231 -0.99 27.61 14.19
CA TYR A 231 0.11 27.24 15.09
C TYR A 231 1.45 27.14 14.35
N ASN A 232 1.49 26.45 13.20
CA ASN A 232 2.67 26.33 12.37
C ASN A 232 2.29 26.18 10.89
N GLU A 233 2.57 27.23 10.10
CA GLU A 233 2.23 27.29 8.68
C GLU A 233 2.99 26.28 7.81
N SER A 234 4.14 25.77 8.28
CA SER A 234 5.00 24.86 7.53
C SER A 234 4.52 23.41 7.54
N LEU A 235 3.55 23.06 8.39
CA LEU A 235 2.99 21.70 8.43
C LEU A 235 2.24 21.41 7.14
N LYS A 236 2.42 20.23 6.54
CA LYS A 236 1.57 19.77 5.45
C LYS A 236 0.34 19.08 6.01
N ILE A 237 -0.83 19.64 5.75
CA ILE A 237 -2.13 19.16 6.22
C ILE A 237 -2.96 18.69 5.02
N GLY A 238 -3.59 17.52 5.17
CA GLY A 238 -4.38 16.95 4.08
C GLY A 238 -5.42 15.92 4.50
N GLY A 239 -6.16 15.47 3.50
CA GLY A 239 -7.32 14.60 3.59
C GLY A 239 -7.99 14.47 2.22
N PRO A 240 -9.18 13.85 2.11
CA PRO A 240 -10.01 13.36 3.20
C PRO A 240 -9.73 11.90 3.56
N CYS A 241 -8.71 11.28 2.97
CA CYS A 241 -8.38 9.87 3.18
C CYS A 241 -9.53 8.94 2.76
N THR A 242 -10.22 9.25 1.65
CA THR A 242 -11.41 8.52 1.20
C THR A 242 -11.08 7.10 0.75
N SER A 243 -11.90 6.12 1.13
CA SER A 243 -11.78 4.71 0.70
C SER A 243 -12.08 4.55 -0.80
N SER A 244 -12.83 5.49 -1.37
CA SER A 244 -13.22 5.48 -2.78
C SER A 244 -13.12 6.86 -3.43
N ILE A 245 -12.41 6.92 -4.55
CA ILE A 245 -12.32 8.11 -5.40
C ILE A 245 -13.60 8.40 -6.20
N ASP A 246 -14.56 7.47 -6.19
CA ASP A 246 -15.86 7.63 -6.86
C ASP A 246 -16.93 8.18 -5.92
N ASN A 247 -16.64 8.30 -4.62
CA ASN A 247 -17.55 8.91 -3.68
C ASN A 247 -17.50 10.44 -3.77
N GLU A 248 -18.37 11.03 -4.59
CA GLU A 248 -18.44 12.48 -4.82
C GLU A 248 -18.55 13.32 -3.53
N ASN A 249 -19.16 12.77 -2.47
CA ASN A 249 -19.28 13.46 -1.17
C ASN A 249 -17.94 13.55 -0.43
N PHE A 250 -16.95 12.73 -0.74
CA PHE A 250 -15.63 12.79 -0.12
C PHE A 250 -14.53 13.03 -1.15
N THR A 251 -14.89 13.47 -2.36
CA THR A 251 -13.95 13.93 -3.37
C THR A 251 -14.31 15.35 -3.81
N GLU A 252 -15.16 15.49 -4.81
CA GLU A 252 -15.57 16.78 -5.37
C GLU A 252 -16.29 17.69 -4.35
N GLY A 253 -17.16 17.10 -3.52
CA GLY A 253 -17.85 17.81 -2.45
C GLY A 253 -16.87 18.41 -1.43
N PHE A 254 -15.86 17.63 -1.04
CA PHE A 254 -14.79 18.08 -0.14
C PHE A 254 -13.98 19.21 -0.77
N LEU A 255 -13.49 19.04 -2.01
CA LEU A 255 -12.72 20.06 -2.71
C LEU A 255 -13.50 21.36 -2.91
N ARG A 256 -14.81 21.26 -3.20
CA ARG A 256 -15.71 22.42 -3.28
C ARG A 256 -15.81 23.14 -1.94
N TYR A 257 -15.93 22.39 -0.84
CA TYR A 257 -15.99 22.96 0.50
C TYR A 257 -14.70 23.68 0.87
N VAL A 258 -13.54 23.02 0.68
CA VAL A 258 -12.20 23.59 0.91
C VAL A 258 -12.02 24.88 0.11
N LYS A 259 -12.34 24.87 -1.18
CA LYS A 259 -12.22 26.04 -2.05
C LYS A 259 -13.14 27.19 -1.61
N THR A 260 -14.41 26.89 -1.33
CA THR A 260 -15.42 27.91 -0.97
C THR A 260 -15.06 28.63 0.33
N HIS A 261 -14.43 27.93 1.27
CA HIS A 261 -14.04 28.47 2.57
C HIS A 261 -12.56 28.88 2.64
N ASN A 262 -11.82 28.79 1.53
CA ASN A 262 -10.39 29.10 1.44
C ASN A 262 -9.55 28.37 2.51
N LEU A 263 -9.78 27.07 2.66
CA LEU A 263 -9.11 26.23 3.65
C LEU A 263 -7.75 25.76 3.14
N PRO A 264 -6.77 25.57 4.06
CA PRO A 264 -5.51 24.94 3.70
C PRO A 264 -5.73 23.49 3.25
N LEU A 265 -5.06 23.09 2.18
CA LEU A 265 -5.01 21.74 1.66
C LEU A 265 -3.66 21.57 0.94
N ASP A 266 -2.68 21.01 1.63
CA ASP A 266 -1.34 20.80 1.08
C ASP A 266 -1.26 19.49 0.27
N PHE A 267 -2.04 18.49 0.67
CA PHE A 267 -2.17 17.23 -0.06
C PHE A 267 -3.61 16.68 0.00
N PHE A 268 -3.98 15.98 -1.05
CA PHE A 268 -5.23 15.21 -1.15
C PHE A 268 -4.91 13.72 -1.06
N SER A 269 -5.57 13.04 -0.12
CA SER A 269 -5.32 11.62 0.15
C SER A 269 -6.51 10.71 -0.14
N TRP A 270 -6.22 9.54 -0.71
CA TRP A 270 -7.21 8.54 -1.14
C TRP A 270 -6.63 7.12 -1.10
N HIS A 271 -7.51 6.13 -1.06
CA HIS A 271 -7.13 4.72 -1.04
C HIS A 271 -7.58 4.00 -2.31
N LEU A 272 -6.90 2.89 -2.65
CA LEU A 272 -7.35 1.98 -3.70
C LEU A 272 -6.77 0.57 -3.51
N TYR A 273 -7.64 -0.43 -3.54
CA TYR A 273 -7.27 -1.84 -3.64
C TYR A 273 -7.69 -2.36 -5.02
N ALA A 274 -6.73 -2.67 -5.89
CA ALA A 274 -6.99 -2.87 -7.32
C ALA A 274 -6.77 -4.31 -7.79
N ASP A 275 -7.47 -4.70 -8.86
CA ASP A 275 -7.24 -5.97 -9.54
C ASP A 275 -6.04 -5.90 -10.50
N THR A 276 -5.78 -4.73 -11.09
CA THR A 276 -4.66 -4.52 -12.02
C THR A 276 -3.78 -3.32 -11.63
N PRO A 277 -2.48 -3.36 -11.93
CA PRO A 277 -1.59 -2.21 -11.74
C PRO A 277 -2.02 -0.95 -12.51
N HIS A 278 -2.69 -1.12 -13.66
CA HIS A 278 -3.14 -0.02 -14.49
C HIS A 278 -4.28 0.80 -13.86
N ASP A 279 -5.06 0.19 -12.96
CA ASP A 279 -6.12 0.89 -12.24
C ASP A 279 -5.55 2.03 -11.38
N PHE A 280 -4.36 1.85 -10.81
CA PHE A 280 -3.67 2.90 -10.06
C PHE A 280 -3.26 4.09 -10.93
N PHE A 281 -2.76 3.83 -12.14
CA PHE A 281 -2.46 4.90 -13.10
C PHE A 281 -3.72 5.73 -13.38
N THR A 282 -4.80 5.04 -13.74
CA THR A 282 -6.07 5.68 -14.12
C THR A 282 -6.66 6.47 -12.95
N ALA A 283 -6.66 5.88 -11.76
CA ALA A 283 -7.11 6.51 -10.53
C ALA A 283 -6.32 7.77 -10.20
N SER A 284 -4.99 7.69 -10.25
CA SER A 284 -4.12 8.82 -9.95
C SER A 284 -4.29 9.97 -10.97
N GLN A 285 -4.36 9.65 -12.26
CA GLN A 285 -4.64 10.65 -13.30
C GLN A 285 -6.02 11.30 -13.13
N LYS A 286 -7.03 10.53 -12.71
CA LYS A 286 -8.36 11.05 -12.37
C LYS A 286 -8.29 12.03 -11.20
N VAL A 287 -7.59 11.68 -10.13
CA VAL A 287 -7.41 12.55 -8.94
C VAL A 287 -6.66 13.82 -9.32
N ARG A 288 -5.55 13.73 -10.06
CA ARG A 288 -4.80 14.89 -10.54
C ARG A 288 -5.68 15.84 -11.37
N THR A 289 -6.43 15.30 -12.33
CA THR A 289 -7.38 16.06 -13.16
C THR A 289 -8.46 16.74 -12.31
N MET A 290 -8.98 16.03 -11.31
CA MET A 290 -9.97 16.55 -10.38
C MET A 290 -9.38 17.73 -9.58
N LEU A 291 -8.20 17.58 -8.96
CA LEU A 291 -7.55 18.65 -8.21
C LEU A 291 -7.31 19.89 -9.08
N ASP A 292 -6.83 19.71 -10.31
CA ASP A 292 -6.58 20.81 -11.24
C ASP A 292 -7.87 21.54 -11.62
N SER A 293 -8.97 20.82 -11.83
CA SER A 293 -10.28 21.41 -12.16
C SER A 293 -10.84 22.30 -11.04
N TYR A 294 -10.49 21.98 -9.79
CA TYR A 294 -10.82 22.81 -8.63
C TYR A 294 -9.74 23.86 -8.32
N GLY A 295 -8.64 23.92 -9.06
CA GLY A 295 -7.58 24.92 -8.94
C GLY A 295 -6.49 24.60 -7.93
N PHE A 296 -6.39 23.34 -7.48
CA PHE A 296 -5.39 22.85 -6.53
C PHE A 296 -4.17 22.26 -7.24
N THR A 297 -3.57 23.01 -8.17
CA THR A 297 -2.47 22.51 -9.04
C THR A 297 -1.21 22.14 -8.27
N GLU A 298 -0.97 22.79 -7.12
CA GLU A 298 0.18 22.53 -6.25
C GLU A 298 -0.13 21.56 -5.09
N CYS A 299 -1.38 21.10 -4.97
CA CYS A 299 -1.76 20.13 -3.94
C CYS A 299 -1.24 18.75 -4.31
N GLU A 300 -0.51 18.11 -3.41
CA GLU A 300 0.06 16.79 -3.64
C GLU A 300 -1.04 15.74 -3.77
N ASN A 301 -0.88 14.80 -4.71
CA ASN A 301 -1.75 13.67 -4.94
C ASN A 301 -1.15 12.44 -4.25
N ILE A 302 -1.72 12.02 -3.13
CA ILE A 302 -1.17 10.95 -2.29
C ILE A 302 -2.13 9.78 -2.19
N ASN A 303 -1.67 8.59 -2.56
CA ASN A 303 -2.40 7.37 -2.22
C ASN A 303 -1.91 6.88 -0.85
N THR A 304 -2.73 7.01 0.19
CA THR A 304 -2.34 6.67 1.57
C THR A 304 -2.59 5.21 1.95
N GLU A 305 -3.29 4.44 1.11
CA GLU A 305 -3.38 2.98 1.20
C GLU A 305 -3.60 2.34 -0.16
N TRP A 306 -2.65 1.49 -0.56
CA TRP A 306 -2.81 0.62 -1.72
C TRP A 306 -2.36 -0.82 -1.46
N ASN A 307 -3.04 -1.75 -2.13
CA ASN A 307 -2.57 -3.12 -2.36
C ASN A 307 -3.36 -3.75 -3.52
N ILE A 308 -3.06 -5.01 -3.83
CA ILE A 308 -3.94 -5.84 -4.65
C ILE A 308 -5.31 -5.98 -3.97
N ASN A 309 -6.34 -6.26 -4.77
CA ASN A 309 -7.72 -6.41 -4.33
C ASN A 309 -7.82 -7.22 -3.02
N ILE A 310 -8.47 -6.63 -2.03
CA ILE A 310 -8.61 -7.18 -0.68
C ILE A 310 -9.31 -8.55 -0.65
N LEU A 311 -10.09 -8.90 -1.68
CA LEU A 311 -10.73 -10.22 -1.82
C LEU A 311 -9.89 -11.26 -2.58
N THR A 312 -8.68 -10.90 -3.03
CA THR A 312 -7.73 -11.86 -3.63
C THR A 312 -7.40 -12.96 -2.61
N PRO A 313 -7.37 -14.25 -2.97
CA PRO A 313 -7.01 -15.32 -2.04
C PRO A 313 -5.62 -15.11 -1.42
N GLN A 314 -5.44 -15.50 -0.15
CA GLN A 314 -4.18 -15.25 0.57
C GLN A 314 -2.95 -15.81 -0.15
N ARG A 315 -3.05 -16.99 -0.76
CA ARG A 315 -1.94 -17.58 -1.53
C ARG A 315 -1.44 -16.68 -2.66
N ASP A 316 -2.34 -15.90 -3.27
CA ASP A 316 -2.08 -15.05 -4.42
C ASP A 316 -1.60 -13.65 -3.97
N LYS A 317 -1.67 -13.36 -2.66
CA LYS A 317 -1.08 -12.19 -1.99
C LYS A 317 0.35 -12.45 -1.51
N ASP A 318 0.66 -13.70 -1.17
CA ASP A 318 1.95 -14.09 -0.59
C ASP A 318 2.94 -14.70 -1.61
N ASN A 319 2.56 -14.87 -2.89
CA ASN A 319 3.39 -15.52 -3.94
C ASN A 319 3.91 -14.55 -5.02
N ALA A 320 4.49 -15.11 -6.08
CA ALA A 320 5.04 -14.38 -7.22
C ALA A 320 4.01 -13.51 -7.97
N ARG A 321 2.71 -13.85 -7.91
CA ARG A 321 1.65 -13.02 -8.51
C ARG A 321 1.64 -11.63 -7.87
N ASN A 322 1.69 -11.55 -6.54
CA ASN A 322 1.71 -10.24 -5.86
C ASN A 322 3.07 -9.54 -5.96
N ALA A 323 4.16 -10.29 -6.11
CA ALA A 323 5.46 -9.68 -6.43
C ALA A 323 5.43 -8.99 -7.80
N ALA A 324 4.91 -9.67 -8.83
CA ALA A 324 4.71 -9.07 -10.15
C ALA A 324 3.72 -7.89 -10.10
N PHE A 325 2.60 -8.02 -9.39
CA PHE A 325 1.67 -6.90 -9.19
C PHE A 325 2.36 -5.69 -8.55
N THR A 326 3.13 -5.92 -7.49
CA THR A 326 3.85 -4.87 -6.76
C THR A 326 4.90 -4.21 -7.65
N ALA A 327 5.74 -4.98 -8.37
CA ALA A 327 6.77 -4.43 -9.25
C ALA A 327 6.18 -3.65 -10.44
N CYS A 328 5.08 -4.14 -11.04
CA CYS A 328 4.36 -3.40 -12.06
C CYS A 328 3.79 -2.09 -11.51
N THR A 329 3.20 -2.12 -10.32
CA THR A 329 2.60 -0.92 -9.70
C THR A 329 3.65 0.14 -9.39
N LEU A 330 4.79 -0.24 -8.80
CA LEU A 330 5.91 0.68 -8.55
C LEU A 330 6.48 1.28 -9.84
N THR A 331 6.46 0.52 -10.94
CA THR A 331 6.87 1.01 -12.27
C THR A 331 5.84 1.97 -12.87
N VAL A 332 4.55 1.67 -12.71
CA VAL A 332 3.45 2.52 -13.18
C VAL A 332 3.41 3.86 -12.45
N PHE A 333 3.70 3.88 -11.14
CA PHE A 333 3.71 5.12 -10.36
C PHE A 333 4.69 6.17 -10.88
N GLN A 334 5.80 5.76 -11.52
CA GLN A 334 6.78 6.68 -12.11
C GLN A 334 6.17 7.68 -13.10
N ASP A 335 5.02 7.34 -13.70
CA ASP A 335 4.34 8.14 -14.72
C ASP A 335 2.90 8.53 -14.33
N ALA A 336 2.45 8.21 -13.10
CA ALA A 336 1.05 8.30 -12.70
C ALA A 336 0.62 9.67 -12.12
N ALA A 337 1.51 10.68 -12.13
CA ALA A 337 1.28 11.96 -11.45
C ALA A 337 0.86 11.79 -9.97
N ILE A 338 1.56 10.90 -9.28
CA ILE A 338 1.38 10.59 -7.86
C ILE A 338 2.65 11.00 -7.10
N ASP A 339 2.46 11.69 -5.97
CA ASP A 339 3.56 12.21 -5.16
C ASP A 339 4.05 11.16 -4.15
N HIS A 340 3.12 10.46 -3.48
CA HIS A 340 3.43 9.39 -2.53
C HIS A 340 2.42 8.24 -2.63
N ALA A 341 2.86 7.01 -2.37
CA ALA A 341 2.02 5.81 -2.46
C ALA A 341 2.31 4.81 -1.32
N PHE A 342 1.49 4.82 -0.28
CA PHE A 342 1.69 4.01 0.92
C PHE A 342 1.09 2.63 0.78
N ARG A 343 1.93 1.61 0.71
CA ARG A 343 1.44 0.23 0.70
C ARG A 343 0.81 -0.11 2.04
N TYR A 344 -0.39 -0.69 2.01
CA TYR A 344 -0.98 -1.31 3.19
C TYR A 344 -0.70 -2.81 3.17
N ARG A 345 0.20 -3.39 3.98
CA ARG A 345 0.94 -2.83 5.12
C ARG A 345 2.26 -3.57 5.32
N GLY A 346 3.09 -3.16 6.27
CA GLY A 346 4.35 -3.88 6.56
C GLY A 346 4.18 -5.09 7.47
N THR A 347 3.63 -4.89 8.67
CA THR A 347 3.46 -5.94 9.69
C THR A 347 2.31 -6.90 9.39
N GLN A 348 2.37 -8.14 9.89
CA GLN A 348 1.26 -9.09 9.88
C GLN A 348 0.53 -9.11 11.23
N ASP A 349 -0.81 -9.09 11.21
CA ASP A 349 -1.67 -9.01 12.41
C ASP A 349 -1.78 -10.35 13.18
N ASN A 350 -1.15 -11.40 12.64
CA ASN A 350 -1.04 -12.75 13.19
C ASN A 350 -2.36 -13.45 13.57
N ASN A 351 -3.47 -13.06 12.94
CA ASN A 351 -4.76 -13.73 13.09
C ASN A 351 -4.93 -14.81 12.02
N TRP A 352 -5.08 -16.07 12.44
CA TRP A 352 -5.23 -17.19 11.52
C TRP A 352 -6.51 -17.10 10.67
N LEU A 353 -7.59 -16.52 11.20
CA LEU A 353 -8.87 -16.41 10.49
C LEU A 353 -8.80 -15.34 9.41
N GLU A 354 -8.23 -14.17 9.71
CA GLU A 354 -7.99 -13.11 8.71
C GLU A 354 -7.14 -13.66 7.56
N ARG A 355 -6.06 -14.38 7.88
CA ARG A 355 -5.22 -15.06 6.87
C ARG A 355 -6.00 -16.09 6.05
N LEU A 356 -6.91 -16.85 6.67
CA LEU A 356 -7.76 -17.80 5.96
C LEU A 356 -8.73 -17.11 5.00
N LEU A 357 -9.24 -15.94 5.38
CA LEU A 357 -10.15 -15.14 4.57
C LEU A 357 -9.43 -14.26 3.53
N GLY A 358 -8.10 -14.18 3.60
CA GLY A 358 -7.29 -13.38 2.69
C GLY A 358 -7.00 -11.97 3.17
N PHE A 359 -7.29 -11.59 4.42
CA PHE A 359 -7.12 -10.21 4.88
C PHE A 359 -5.71 -9.86 5.37
N ASP A 360 -4.73 -10.73 5.17
CA ASP A 360 -3.34 -10.43 5.49
C ASP A 360 -2.62 -9.84 4.28
N LEU A 361 -2.32 -8.54 4.39
CA LEU A 361 -1.71 -7.70 3.35
C LEU A 361 -0.25 -7.32 3.65
N GLY A 362 0.33 -7.90 4.70
CA GLY A 362 1.69 -7.60 5.17
C GLY A 362 2.78 -7.89 4.14
N LEU A 363 3.88 -7.16 4.20
CA LEU A 363 5.14 -7.53 3.51
C LEU A 363 5.96 -8.57 4.29
N PHE A 364 5.74 -8.66 5.59
CA PHE A 364 6.47 -9.54 6.49
C PHE A 364 5.52 -10.46 7.24
N ALA A 365 5.92 -11.71 7.44
CA ALA A 365 5.25 -12.60 8.35
C ALA A 365 5.46 -12.15 9.80
N TYR A 366 4.64 -12.69 10.71
CA TYR A 366 4.69 -12.38 12.14
C TYR A 366 6.09 -12.56 12.78
N ASP A 367 6.88 -13.52 12.30
CA ASP A 367 8.24 -13.80 12.76
C ASP A 367 9.33 -12.96 12.05
N GLY A 368 8.94 -12.02 11.19
CA GLY A 368 9.84 -11.15 10.46
C GLY A 368 10.39 -11.73 9.15
N THR A 369 9.96 -12.94 8.78
CA THR A 369 10.30 -13.52 7.47
C THR A 369 9.65 -12.71 6.35
N TYR A 370 10.38 -12.48 5.27
CA TYR A 370 9.87 -11.76 4.10
C TYR A 370 8.71 -12.54 3.45
N LYS A 371 7.75 -11.84 2.87
CA LYS A 371 6.83 -12.43 1.90
C LYS A 371 7.28 -12.06 0.49
N THR A 372 6.92 -12.87 -0.50
CA THR A 372 7.34 -12.67 -1.90
C THR A 372 7.18 -11.24 -2.44
N PRO A 373 6.09 -10.48 -2.20
CA PRO A 373 5.99 -9.09 -2.66
C PRO A 373 7.02 -8.12 -2.06
N ALA A 374 7.64 -8.44 -0.92
CA ALA A 374 8.72 -7.63 -0.34
C ALA A 374 9.97 -7.63 -1.23
N LEU A 375 10.17 -8.69 -2.02
CA LEU A 375 11.31 -8.79 -2.93
C LEU A 375 11.23 -7.78 -4.09
N SER A 376 10.01 -7.37 -4.47
CA SER A 376 9.81 -6.31 -5.46
C SER A 376 10.26 -4.94 -4.93
N TYR A 377 10.04 -4.67 -3.64
CA TYR A 377 10.61 -3.49 -2.98
C TYR A 377 12.13 -3.58 -2.90
N LEU A 378 12.70 -4.76 -2.60
CA LEU A 378 14.15 -4.94 -2.57
C LEU A 378 14.79 -4.68 -3.95
N ALA A 379 14.18 -5.21 -5.01
CA ALA A 379 14.62 -4.94 -6.38
C ALA A 379 14.53 -3.45 -6.74
N MET A 380 13.42 -2.78 -6.40
CA MET A 380 13.26 -1.35 -6.63
C MET A 380 14.25 -0.53 -5.79
N HIS A 381 14.53 -0.93 -4.55
CA HIS A 381 15.52 -0.29 -3.69
C HIS A 381 16.93 -0.36 -4.30
N TYR A 382 17.37 -1.54 -4.77
CA TYR A 382 18.64 -1.67 -5.48
C TYR A 382 18.69 -0.83 -6.75
N MET A 383 17.57 -0.72 -7.47
CA MET A 383 17.49 0.10 -8.66
C MET A 383 17.62 1.59 -8.35
N ALA A 384 16.81 2.11 -7.44
CA ALA A 384 16.79 3.52 -7.08
C ALA A 384 18.08 3.95 -6.36
N ARG A 385 18.71 3.07 -5.57
CA ARG A 385 19.97 3.36 -4.89
C ARG A 385 21.17 3.35 -5.85
N ASP A 386 21.27 2.31 -6.69
CA ASP A 386 22.50 2.06 -7.46
C ASP A 386 22.44 2.58 -8.90
N SER A 387 21.25 2.88 -9.40
CA SER A 387 20.99 3.32 -10.78
C SER A 387 19.87 4.37 -10.85
N PRO A 388 19.92 5.48 -10.07
CA PRO A 388 18.80 6.41 -9.85
C PRO A 388 18.36 7.20 -11.09
N ILE A 389 19.25 7.41 -12.07
CA ILE A 389 18.93 8.24 -13.24
C ILE A 389 18.10 7.39 -14.20
N ARG A 390 16.83 7.73 -14.39
CA ARG A 390 15.91 6.99 -15.25
C ARG A 390 16.35 7.10 -16.70
N LEU A 391 16.51 5.97 -17.38
CA LEU A 391 16.73 5.90 -18.82
C LEU A 391 15.41 5.95 -19.57
N ALA A 392 15.41 6.57 -20.74
CA ALA A 392 14.26 6.55 -21.63
C ALA A 392 13.99 5.11 -22.11
N THR A 393 12.73 4.70 -22.05
CA THR A 393 12.28 3.39 -22.52
C THR A 393 11.24 3.56 -23.62
N PRO A 394 10.98 2.54 -24.46
CA PRO A 394 9.87 2.58 -25.40
C PRO A 394 8.53 2.82 -24.69
N PRO A 395 7.50 3.32 -25.38
CA PRO A 395 6.17 3.44 -24.81
C PRO A 395 5.65 2.06 -24.37
N MET A 396 5.24 1.95 -23.11
CA MET A 396 4.61 0.75 -22.58
C MET A 396 3.11 0.96 -22.40
N ASP A 397 2.35 -0.12 -22.58
CA ASP A 397 0.93 -0.17 -22.25
C ASP A 397 0.74 -1.07 -21.02
N ALA A 398 0.76 -0.45 -19.84
CA ALA A 398 0.63 -1.17 -18.57
C ALA A 398 -0.71 -1.91 -18.42
N SER A 399 -1.74 -1.56 -19.20
CA SER A 399 -3.03 -2.28 -19.20
C SER A 399 -2.89 -3.72 -19.70
N LYS A 400 -1.81 -4.02 -20.45
CA LYS A 400 -1.49 -5.37 -20.91
C LYS A 400 -0.82 -6.23 -19.85
N GLY A 401 -0.45 -5.68 -18.69
CA GLY A 401 0.19 -6.39 -17.58
C GLY A 401 1.71 -6.51 -17.65
N ILE A 402 2.35 -6.01 -18.72
CA ILE A 402 3.81 -5.96 -18.84
C ILE A 402 4.31 -4.54 -18.65
N THR A 403 5.30 -4.37 -17.77
CA THR A 403 5.94 -3.08 -17.51
C THR A 403 7.46 -3.22 -17.53
N TYR A 404 8.15 -2.12 -17.79
CA TYR A 404 9.60 -2.08 -17.73
C TYR A 404 10.10 -0.70 -17.30
N LEU A 405 11.17 -0.71 -16.50
CA LEU A 405 11.87 0.47 -16.03
C LEU A 405 13.37 0.26 -16.22
N ALA A 406 14.09 1.33 -16.55
CA ALA A 406 15.54 1.29 -16.72
C ALA A 406 16.20 2.48 -16.05
N GLY A 407 17.38 2.25 -15.47
CA GLY A 407 18.14 3.26 -14.76
C GLY A 407 19.63 3.10 -14.97
N ILE A 408 20.37 4.20 -14.83
CA ILE A 408 21.84 4.25 -14.87
C ILE A 408 22.37 4.94 -13.61
N ALA A 409 23.51 4.47 -13.12
CA ALA A 409 24.21 5.06 -11.99
C ALA A 409 24.72 6.47 -12.34
N GLU A 410 24.81 7.36 -11.34
CA GLU A 410 25.39 8.69 -11.52
C GLU A 410 26.84 8.64 -12.00
N ASP A 411 27.62 7.71 -11.45
CA ASP A 411 29.01 7.42 -11.84
C ASP A 411 29.10 6.52 -13.09
N LYS A 412 27.95 6.11 -13.65
CA LYS A 412 27.80 5.21 -14.79
C LYS A 412 28.41 3.82 -14.58
N ALA A 413 28.64 3.40 -13.33
CA ALA A 413 29.17 2.07 -13.03
C ALA A 413 28.13 0.95 -13.20
N ASN A 414 26.84 1.29 -13.15
CA ASN A 414 25.75 0.35 -13.27
C ASN A 414 24.66 0.81 -14.24
N ILE A 415 24.04 -0.15 -14.91
CA ILE A 415 22.76 -0.01 -15.58
C ILE A 415 21.85 -1.13 -15.06
N THR A 416 20.62 -0.78 -14.71
CA THR A 416 19.62 -1.71 -14.19
C THR A 416 18.39 -1.67 -15.06
N VAL A 417 17.82 -2.83 -15.39
CA VAL A 417 16.52 -2.94 -16.04
C VAL A 417 15.62 -3.85 -15.22
N LEU A 418 14.44 -3.38 -14.89
CA LEU A 418 13.37 -4.15 -14.25
C LEU A 418 12.29 -4.41 -15.31
N ILE A 419 11.98 -5.68 -15.59
CA ILE A 419 10.93 -6.07 -16.55
C ILE A 419 9.98 -7.00 -15.83
N THR A 420 8.69 -6.68 -15.82
CA THR A 420 7.70 -7.45 -15.07
C THR A 420 6.56 -7.87 -15.98
N ASN A 421 6.11 -9.11 -15.83
CA ASN A 421 4.86 -9.62 -16.43
C ASN A 421 3.90 -10.02 -15.29
N PHE A 422 2.83 -9.25 -15.14
CA PHE A 422 1.72 -9.53 -14.24
C PHE A 422 0.51 -10.01 -15.05
N GLU A 423 0.17 -11.29 -14.87
CA GLU A 423 -1.01 -11.93 -15.46
C GLU A 423 -1.19 -11.90 -16.98
N SER A 424 -0.21 -11.39 -17.73
CA SER A 424 -0.17 -11.50 -19.18
C SER A 424 0.22 -12.91 -19.63
N GLU A 425 0.01 -13.21 -20.90
CA GLU A 425 0.51 -14.44 -21.52
C GLU A 425 2.05 -14.47 -21.53
N ASP A 426 2.60 -15.69 -21.55
CA ASP A 426 4.03 -15.89 -21.74
C ASP A 426 4.46 -15.23 -23.05
N THR A 427 5.43 -14.32 -22.96
CA THR A 427 5.83 -13.45 -24.08
C THR A 427 7.32 -13.57 -24.32
N THR A 428 7.74 -13.79 -25.57
CA THR A 428 9.16 -13.72 -25.92
C THR A 428 9.61 -12.26 -25.87
N CYS A 429 10.55 -11.95 -24.98
CA CYS A 429 11.10 -10.60 -24.83
C CYS A 429 12.52 -10.55 -25.41
N THR A 430 12.79 -9.55 -26.23
CA THR A 430 14.14 -9.18 -26.68
C THR A 430 14.50 -7.82 -26.10
N LEU A 431 15.50 -7.82 -25.23
CA LEU A 431 16.06 -6.62 -24.61
C LEU A 431 17.36 -6.25 -25.32
N THR A 432 17.46 -5.01 -25.80
CA THR A 432 18.68 -4.44 -26.38
C THR A 432 19.08 -3.19 -25.62
N ILE A 433 20.34 -3.12 -25.17
CA ILE A 433 20.90 -1.96 -24.49
C ILE A 433 22.13 -1.49 -25.28
N THR A 434 22.08 -0.23 -25.71
CA THR A 434 23.07 0.37 -26.61
C THR A 434 23.75 1.58 -25.97
N ASN A 435 24.86 2.02 -26.58
CA ASN A 435 25.66 3.16 -26.14
C ASN A 435 26.11 3.04 -24.67
N LEU A 436 26.50 1.82 -24.29
CA LEU A 436 27.03 1.55 -22.96
C LEU A 436 28.21 2.48 -22.64
N PRO A 437 28.33 2.98 -21.39
CA PRO A 437 29.34 3.96 -21.01
C PRO A 437 30.76 3.36 -20.91
N TRP A 438 30.94 2.06 -21.18
CA TRP A 438 32.18 1.34 -20.97
C TRP A 438 32.81 0.88 -22.30
N ASN A 439 34.14 1.01 -22.38
CA ASN A 439 34.95 0.53 -23.51
C ASN A 439 35.55 -0.87 -23.27
N GLY A 440 35.23 -1.50 -22.13
CA GLY A 440 35.80 -2.78 -21.69
C GLY A 440 34.72 -3.79 -21.29
N SER A 441 35.15 -4.93 -20.77
CA SER A 441 34.22 -5.97 -20.34
C SER A 441 33.36 -5.52 -19.16
N TYR A 442 32.10 -5.91 -19.17
CA TYR A 442 31.18 -5.75 -18.05
C TYR A 442 30.46 -7.07 -17.79
N ARG A 443 29.84 -7.18 -16.61
CA ARG A 443 29.00 -8.32 -16.23
C ARG A 443 27.54 -7.99 -16.49
N ALA A 444 26.81 -8.91 -17.10
CA ALA A 444 25.35 -8.90 -17.16
C ALA A 444 24.83 -9.99 -16.21
N VAL A 445 24.12 -9.58 -15.17
CA VAL A 445 23.60 -10.48 -14.13
C VAL A 445 22.08 -10.43 -14.16
N HIS A 446 21.45 -11.59 -14.29
CA HIS A 446 20.01 -11.76 -14.34
C HIS A 446 19.52 -12.32 -13.03
N TYR A 447 18.56 -11.62 -12.42
CA TYR A 447 17.86 -12.06 -11.24
C TYR A 447 16.40 -12.31 -11.59
N LEU A 448 15.81 -13.30 -10.96
CA LEU A 448 14.43 -13.69 -11.19
C LEU A 448 13.66 -13.73 -9.87
N ILE A 449 12.45 -13.15 -9.88
CA ILE A 449 11.40 -13.43 -8.92
C ILE A 449 10.30 -14.20 -9.65
N ASP A 450 10.06 -15.44 -9.22
CA ASP A 450 8.94 -16.29 -9.64
C ASP A 450 8.56 -17.25 -8.49
N ASP A 451 7.73 -18.26 -8.74
CA ASP A 451 7.33 -19.22 -7.70
C ASP A 451 8.48 -20.11 -7.17
N ARG A 452 9.66 -20.04 -7.78
CA ARG A 452 10.83 -20.90 -7.48
C ARG A 452 12.09 -20.11 -7.13
N HIS A 453 12.17 -18.84 -7.52
CA HIS A 453 13.31 -17.96 -7.34
C HIS A 453 12.87 -16.71 -6.60
N HIS A 454 13.57 -16.34 -5.53
CA HIS A 454 13.23 -15.21 -4.68
C HIS A 454 14.22 -14.06 -4.83
N LEU A 455 14.27 -13.45 -6.03
CA LEU A 455 15.31 -12.50 -6.44
C LEU A 455 16.69 -13.19 -6.46
N GLU A 456 16.76 -14.31 -7.17
CA GLU A 456 17.95 -15.16 -7.26
C GLU A 456 18.61 -15.04 -8.64
N ILE A 457 19.92 -15.16 -8.68
CA ILE A 457 20.73 -15.08 -9.89
C ILE A 457 20.48 -16.34 -10.73
N THR A 458 19.94 -16.12 -11.93
CA THR A 458 19.68 -17.18 -12.92
C THR A 458 20.67 -17.13 -14.10
N GLY A 459 21.39 -16.03 -14.25
CA GLY A 459 22.41 -15.83 -15.27
C GLY A 459 23.46 -14.81 -14.84
N ASN A 460 24.73 -15.05 -15.19
CA ASN A 460 25.83 -14.12 -14.93
C ASN A 460 26.88 -14.32 -16.01
N GLU A 461 26.93 -13.40 -16.96
CA GLU A 461 27.78 -13.49 -18.13
C GLU A 461 28.66 -12.25 -18.29
N THR A 462 29.77 -12.39 -19.00
CA THR A 462 30.67 -11.28 -19.34
C THR A 462 30.46 -10.90 -20.79
N SER A 463 30.27 -9.61 -21.06
CA SER A 463 30.08 -9.08 -22.41
C SER A 463 31.08 -7.93 -22.68
N LEU A 464 31.31 -7.66 -23.97
CA LEU A 464 32.29 -6.70 -24.49
C LEU A 464 31.67 -5.69 -25.47
N SER A 465 30.38 -5.83 -25.81
CA SER A 465 29.68 -5.03 -26.80
C SER A 465 28.36 -4.50 -26.25
N ASN A 466 27.52 -3.90 -27.10
CA ASN A 466 26.10 -3.71 -26.77
C ASN A 466 25.50 -5.02 -26.25
N TYR A 467 24.55 -4.89 -25.35
CA TYR A 467 23.89 -6.02 -24.72
C TYR A 467 22.62 -6.37 -25.49
N THR A 468 22.45 -7.64 -25.82
CA THR A 468 21.19 -8.16 -26.39
C THR A 468 20.90 -9.50 -25.76
N ALA A 469 19.70 -9.66 -25.21
CA ALA A 469 19.22 -10.93 -24.68
C ALA A 469 17.79 -11.19 -25.12
N THR A 470 17.52 -12.44 -25.50
CA THR A 470 16.17 -12.91 -25.79
C THR A 470 15.80 -14.00 -24.79
N PHE A 471 14.69 -13.83 -24.09
CA PHE A 471 14.22 -14.77 -23.07
C PHE A 471 12.70 -14.80 -23.02
N MET A 472 12.17 -15.89 -22.47
CA MET A 472 10.74 -16.03 -22.24
C MET A 472 10.34 -15.29 -20.97
N LEU A 473 9.56 -14.22 -21.10
CA LEU A 473 8.97 -13.49 -19.99
C LEU A 473 7.66 -14.18 -19.58
N LYS A 474 7.76 -15.11 -18.64
CA LYS A 474 6.62 -15.89 -18.18
C LYS A 474 5.64 -15.06 -17.35
N ARG A 475 4.38 -15.48 -17.33
CA ARG A 475 3.35 -14.93 -16.45
C ARG A 475 3.81 -14.90 -14.99
N ASN A 476 3.54 -13.77 -14.32
CA ASN A 476 3.85 -13.53 -12.90
C ASN A 476 5.35 -13.63 -12.58
N THR A 477 6.19 -13.02 -13.40
CA THR A 477 7.64 -12.95 -13.17
C THR A 477 8.15 -11.52 -13.12
N VAL A 478 9.19 -11.30 -12.32
CA VAL A 478 9.97 -10.07 -12.27
C VAL A 478 11.40 -10.40 -12.67
N GLN A 479 11.87 -9.82 -13.76
CA GLN A 479 13.25 -9.88 -14.22
C GLN A 479 13.98 -8.63 -13.75
N PHE A 480 15.06 -8.79 -13.01
CA PHE A 480 15.95 -7.70 -12.63
C PHE A 480 17.32 -7.97 -13.24
N ILE A 481 17.72 -7.13 -14.19
CA ILE A 481 18.94 -7.30 -14.98
C ILE A 481 19.90 -6.19 -14.62
N ARG A 482 21.09 -6.56 -14.14
CA ARG A 482 22.17 -5.65 -13.77
C ARG A 482 23.32 -5.78 -14.76
N LEU A 483 23.59 -4.72 -15.50
CA LEU A 483 24.84 -4.55 -16.23
C LEU A 483 25.78 -3.74 -15.35
N THR A 484 26.99 -4.21 -15.13
CA THR A 484 27.93 -3.52 -14.24
C THR A 484 29.39 -3.79 -14.59
N ASN A 485 30.22 -2.76 -14.49
CA ASN A 485 31.68 -2.90 -14.46
C ASN A 485 32.24 -2.83 -13.03
N ALA A 486 31.37 -2.72 -12.02
CA ALA A 486 31.75 -2.72 -10.61
C ALA A 486 32.14 -4.11 -10.12
N THR A 487 32.86 -4.14 -8.99
CA THR A 487 33.28 -5.40 -8.36
C THR A 487 32.15 -6.11 -7.63
N SER A 488 31.18 -5.37 -7.12
CA SER A 488 30.02 -5.89 -6.39
C SER A 488 28.77 -5.91 -7.26
N ILE A 489 27.89 -6.86 -6.97
CA ILE A 489 26.55 -6.96 -7.53
C ILE A 489 25.55 -6.96 -6.38
N PRO A 490 24.27 -6.61 -6.60
CA PRO A 490 23.26 -6.71 -5.56
C PRO A 490 23.16 -8.12 -4.99
N ASP A 491 22.91 -8.23 -3.69
CA ASP A 491 22.71 -9.53 -3.04
C ASP A 491 21.41 -10.17 -3.51
N GLU A 492 21.37 -11.51 -3.53
CA GLU A 492 20.13 -12.26 -3.76
C GLU A 492 19.11 -11.99 -2.65
N GLY A 493 17.83 -12.21 -2.96
CA GLY A 493 16.77 -11.98 -2.00
C GLY A 493 16.81 -12.95 -0.80
N PRO A 494 16.32 -12.51 0.37
CA PRO A 494 16.23 -13.36 1.55
C PRO A 494 15.19 -14.46 1.37
N PRO A 495 15.24 -15.53 2.19
CA PRO A 495 14.19 -16.53 2.24
C PRO A 495 12.81 -15.93 2.53
N VAL A 496 11.79 -16.45 1.84
CA VAL A 496 10.40 -16.02 2.04
C VAL A 496 9.57 -17.03 2.82
N ALA A 497 8.54 -16.54 3.50
CA ALA A 497 7.63 -17.35 4.29
C ALA A 497 6.86 -18.34 3.40
N PRO A 498 6.81 -19.64 3.75
CA PRO A 498 6.05 -20.60 2.97
C PRO A 498 4.55 -20.37 3.16
N ILE A 499 3.78 -20.50 2.08
CA ILE A 499 2.32 -20.43 2.16
C ILE A 499 1.81 -21.67 2.91
N PRO A 500 1.03 -21.55 4.01
CA PRO A 500 0.42 -22.69 4.70
C PRO A 500 -0.40 -23.59 3.77
N PHE A 501 -0.35 -24.91 3.98
CA PHE A 501 -1.01 -25.90 3.11
C PHE A 501 -2.49 -25.60 2.84
N LEU A 502 -3.26 -25.25 3.89
CA LEU A 502 -4.68 -24.95 3.75
C LEU A 502 -4.96 -23.79 2.78
N LEU A 503 -4.10 -22.76 2.77
CA LEU A 503 -4.25 -21.60 1.89
C LEU A 503 -3.93 -21.90 0.43
N ARG A 504 -3.22 -23.01 0.15
CA ARG A 504 -2.91 -23.47 -1.22
C ARG A 504 -4.10 -24.17 -1.89
N LEU A 505 -5.13 -24.56 -1.13
CA LEU A 505 -6.26 -25.34 -1.64
C LEU A 505 -7.27 -24.46 -2.36
N ARG A 506 -7.16 -24.35 -3.70
CA ARG A 506 -8.06 -23.53 -4.55
C ARG A 506 -9.56 -23.84 -4.39
N ILE A 507 -9.90 -25.06 -3.96
CA ILE A 507 -11.29 -25.45 -3.70
C ILE A 507 -11.94 -24.63 -2.57
N LEU A 508 -11.14 -24.00 -1.71
CA LEU A 508 -11.62 -23.15 -0.62
C LEU A 508 -11.88 -21.70 -1.07
N ASP A 509 -11.44 -21.28 -2.26
CA ASP A 509 -11.52 -19.88 -2.70
C ASP A 509 -12.95 -19.34 -2.76
N PRO A 510 -13.94 -20.04 -3.34
CA PRO A 510 -15.30 -19.51 -3.39
C PRO A 510 -15.89 -19.31 -1.99
N PHE A 511 -15.56 -20.22 -1.06
CA PHE A 511 -16.04 -20.18 0.32
C PHE A 511 -15.39 -19.05 1.11
N THR A 512 -14.05 -18.94 1.05
CA THR A 512 -13.29 -17.88 1.74
C THR A 512 -13.64 -16.51 1.19
N ARG A 513 -13.82 -16.37 -0.13
CA ARG A 513 -14.31 -15.12 -0.76
C ARG A 513 -15.70 -14.74 -0.28
N MET A 514 -16.65 -15.68 -0.26
CA MET A 514 -18.01 -15.41 0.23
C MET A 514 -18.00 -14.97 1.70
N LEU A 515 -17.25 -15.67 2.55
CA LEU A 515 -17.13 -15.34 3.96
C LEU A 515 -16.41 -13.99 4.19
N GLY A 516 -15.41 -13.68 3.36
CA GLY A 516 -14.74 -12.39 3.34
C GLY A 516 -15.70 -11.25 2.99
N ILE A 517 -16.52 -11.40 1.94
CA ILE A 517 -17.55 -10.40 1.57
C ILE A 517 -18.52 -10.17 2.72
N LEU A 518 -19.03 -11.25 3.35
CA LEU A 518 -19.93 -11.14 4.49
C LEU A 518 -19.28 -10.41 5.67
N LEU A 519 -17.98 -10.62 5.90
CA LEU A 519 -17.26 -9.92 6.96
C LEU A 519 -17.12 -8.43 6.65
N LEU A 520 -16.73 -8.07 5.42
CA LEU A 520 -16.61 -6.66 5.00
C LEU A 520 -17.96 -5.93 5.10
N MET A 521 -19.06 -6.56 4.67
CA MET A 521 -20.41 -5.99 4.81
C MET A 521 -20.81 -5.80 6.28
N LEU A 522 -20.31 -6.63 7.19
CA LEU A 522 -20.63 -6.52 8.61
C LEU A 522 -19.81 -5.42 9.31
N ILE A 523 -18.59 -5.17 8.84
CA ILE A 523 -17.68 -4.18 9.42
C ILE A 523 -17.92 -2.78 8.83
N PHE A 524 -18.14 -2.69 7.51
CA PHE A 524 -18.18 -1.42 6.76
C PHE A 524 -19.54 -1.10 6.10
N GLY A 525 -20.49 -2.02 6.17
CA GLY A 525 -21.80 -1.89 5.51
C GLY A 525 -22.88 -1.18 6.32
#